data_AF-A0A3D0NIR9-F1
#
_entry.id   AF-A0A3D0NIR9-F1
#
_cell.length_a   1.000
_cell.length_b   1.000
_cell.length_c   1.000
_cell.angle_alpha   90.00
_cell.angle_beta   90.00
_cell.angle_gamma   90.00
#
_symmetry.space_group_name_H-M   'P 1'
#
loop_
_entity.id
_entity.type
_entity.pdbx_description
1 polymer ?
#
loop_
_entity_poly.entity_id
_entity_poly.type
_entity_poly.pdbx_seq_one_letter_code
_entity_poly.pdbx_strand_id
1 'polypeptide(L)'
;MTTARPESVDLPDLAHPVYPEAAEPIRAALAVYGTTLELTPAALMSTASERTGLSQWGEPEFRERLEVLCAALRDEAGLSQTGVAIAFEQLVGNLVNRLRLEALIAAHPEIESIAIERPIIICGLPRSGTTHLHNLIAADPNIRSLPYW
;
A
#
# COMPACT_ATOMS: atom_id res chain seq x y z
N MET A 1 4.18 42.75 -18.59
CA MET A 1 3.64 42.59 -17.23
C MET A 1 4.71 41.91 -16.40
N THR A 2 5.31 42.62 -15.45
CA THR A 2 6.35 42.07 -14.56
C THR A 2 5.64 41.22 -13.52
N THR A 3 5.73 39.90 -13.64
CA THR A 3 5.19 38.98 -12.64
C THR A 3 6.05 39.07 -11.38
N ALA A 4 5.55 39.76 -10.35
CA ALA A 4 6.16 39.78 -9.03
C ALA A 4 6.08 38.37 -8.42
N ARG A 5 7.17 37.93 -7.77
CA ARG A 5 7.19 36.65 -7.05
C ARG A 5 6.16 36.73 -5.90
N PRO A 6 5.30 35.71 -5.72
CA PRO A 6 4.40 35.67 -4.57
C PRO A 6 5.21 35.65 -3.26
N GLU A 7 4.59 36.13 -2.18
CA GLU A 7 5.17 36.10 -0.84
C GLU A 7 5.49 34.67 -0.39
N SER A 8 6.50 34.52 0.47
CA SER A 8 6.86 33.22 1.03
C SER A 8 5.76 32.71 1.95
N VAL A 9 5.27 31.48 1.68
CA VAL A 9 4.37 30.75 2.58
C VAL A 9 5.22 29.85 3.46
N ASP A 10 5.11 30.02 4.78
CA ASP A 10 5.71 29.11 5.76
C ASP A 10 4.73 27.98 6.10
N LEU A 11 5.20 26.74 6.06
CA LEU A 11 4.42 25.52 6.33
C LEU A 11 5.09 24.73 7.47
N PRO A 12 4.95 25.22 8.73
CA PRO A 12 5.71 24.70 9.87
C PRO A 12 5.25 23.30 10.30
N ASP A 13 4.11 22.83 9.80
CA ASP A 13 3.45 21.59 10.16
C ASP A 13 3.81 20.40 9.24
N LEU A 14 4.67 20.60 8.23
CA LEU A 14 5.06 19.50 7.33
C LEU A 14 5.79 18.36 8.05
N ALA A 15 6.71 18.69 8.96
CA ALA A 15 7.43 17.70 9.77
C ALA A 15 6.71 17.35 11.08
N HIS A 16 5.90 18.29 11.58
CA HIS A 16 5.16 18.17 12.83
C HIS A 16 3.69 18.52 12.59
N PRO A 17 2.93 17.62 11.94
CA PRO A 17 1.55 17.88 11.58
C PRO A 17 0.71 18.19 12.83
N VAL A 18 -0.02 19.29 12.76
CA VAL A 18 -1.00 19.67 13.79
C VAL A 18 -2.33 19.05 13.40
N TYR A 19 -2.84 18.16 14.25
CA TYR A 19 -4.10 17.47 14.00
C TYR A 19 -5.27 18.17 14.70
N PRO A 20 -6.48 18.12 14.11
CA PRO A 20 -7.69 18.57 14.80
C PRO A 20 -7.91 17.76 16.08
N GLU A 21 -8.45 18.39 17.13
CA GLU A 21 -8.77 17.74 18.42
C GLU A 21 -9.61 16.47 18.26
N ALA A 22 -10.53 16.47 17.29
CA ALA A 22 -11.37 15.31 16.95
C ALA A 22 -10.58 14.07 16.49
N ALA A 23 -9.33 14.21 16.03
CA ALA A 23 -8.49 13.10 15.60
C ALA A 23 -7.69 12.45 16.75
N GLU A 24 -7.54 13.13 17.88
CA GLU A 24 -6.70 12.66 19.00
C GLU A 24 -7.11 11.29 19.54
N PRO A 25 -8.40 10.97 19.74
CA PRO A 25 -8.79 9.65 20.25
C PRO A 25 -8.35 8.51 19.31
N ILE A 26 -8.50 8.69 18.00
CA ILE A 26 -8.12 7.69 17.00
C ILE A 26 -6.59 7.56 16.95
N ARG A 27 -5.87 8.68 16.98
CA ARG A 27 -4.40 8.67 16.97
C ARG A 27 -3.81 8.00 18.21
N ALA A 28 -4.35 8.31 19.39
CA ALA A 28 -3.93 7.69 20.64
C ALA A 28 -4.20 6.18 20.63
N ALA A 29 -5.38 5.76 20.16
CA ALA A 29 -5.70 4.34 20.02
C ALA A 29 -4.75 3.61 19.04
N LEU A 30 -4.47 4.21 17.87
CA LEU A 30 -3.52 3.66 16.90
C LEU A 30 -2.09 3.63 17.45
N ALA A 31 -1.69 4.63 18.23
CA ALA A 31 -0.38 4.63 18.87
C ALA A 31 -0.25 3.49 19.88
N VAL A 32 -1.25 3.27 20.74
CA VAL A 32 -1.27 2.14 21.67
C VAL A 32 -1.23 0.81 20.90
N TYR A 33 -2.05 0.66 19.85
CA TYR A 33 -2.04 -0.52 19.00
C TYR A 33 -0.66 -0.74 18.35
N GLY A 34 -0.02 0.32 17.85
CA GLY A 34 1.32 0.26 17.29
C GLY A 34 2.38 -0.32 18.22
N THR A 35 2.27 -0.05 19.53
CA THR A 35 3.23 -0.60 20.52
C THR A 35 3.15 -2.12 20.68
N THR A 36 2.06 -2.75 20.24
CA THR A 36 1.87 -4.21 20.34
C THR A 36 2.26 -4.94 19.05
N LEU A 37 2.75 -4.24 18.04
CA LEU A 37 2.99 -4.77 16.70
C LEU A 37 4.48 -4.87 16.38
N GLU A 38 4.82 -5.89 15.61
CA GLU A 38 6.17 -6.09 15.10
C GLU A 38 6.15 -6.04 13.57
N LEU A 39 6.95 -5.15 12.99
CA LEU A 39 7.19 -5.10 11.55
C LEU A 39 8.27 -6.12 11.18
N THR A 40 8.01 -7.41 11.40
CA THR A 40 8.87 -8.52 10.96
C THR A 40 8.12 -9.37 9.95
N PRO A 41 8.80 -9.98 8.95
CA PRO A 41 8.10 -10.84 7.99
C PRO A 41 7.32 -11.98 8.66
N ALA A 42 7.88 -12.57 9.71
CA ALA A 42 7.23 -13.64 10.47
C ALA A 42 5.91 -13.18 11.10
N ALA A 43 5.90 -12.05 11.82
CA ALA A 43 4.68 -11.53 12.44
C ALA A 43 3.62 -11.18 11.38
N LEU A 44 4.01 -10.46 10.33
CA LEU A 44 3.12 -10.04 9.25
C LEU A 44 2.49 -11.24 8.51
N MET A 45 3.30 -12.26 8.19
CA MET A 45 2.82 -13.47 7.52
C MET A 45 1.95 -14.33 8.43
N SER A 46 2.26 -14.45 9.72
CA SER A 46 1.41 -15.15 10.69
C SER A 46 0.03 -14.50 10.73
N THR A 47 -0.03 -13.19 10.95
CA THR A 47 -1.29 -12.44 11.02
C THR A 47 -2.09 -12.54 9.72
N ALA A 48 -1.45 -12.45 8.56
CA ALA A 48 -2.14 -12.63 7.27
C ALA A 48 -2.71 -14.06 7.11
N SER A 49 -1.98 -15.08 7.56
CA SER A 49 -2.46 -16.47 7.55
C SER A 49 -3.66 -16.65 8.49
N GLU A 50 -3.58 -16.09 9.70
CA GLU A 50 -4.67 -16.13 10.68
C GLU A 50 -5.93 -15.44 10.17
N ARG A 51 -5.80 -14.27 9.52
CA ARG A 51 -6.93 -13.49 8.97
C ARG A 51 -7.64 -14.20 7.81
N THR A 52 -6.93 -15.05 7.09
CA THR A 52 -7.46 -15.71 5.88
C THR A 52 -7.81 -17.18 6.10
N GLY A 53 -7.20 -17.83 7.09
CA GLY A 53 -7.17 -19.28 7.23
C GLY A 53 -6.32 -19.97 6.15
N LEU A 54 -5.52 -19.23 5.38
CA LEU A 54 -4.70 -19.73 4.28
C LEU A 54 -3.22 -19.70 4.64
N SER A 55 -2.43 -20.61 4.07
CA SER A 55 -0.98 -20.70 4.31
C SER A 55 -0.17 -21.03 3.05
N GLN A 56 -0.82 -21.10 1.88
CA GLN A 56 -0.17 -21.33 0.59
C GLN A 56 0.30 -19.99 0.02
N TRP A 57 1.61 -19.76 0.09
CA TRP A 57 2.24 -18.48 -0.25
C TRP A 57 2.78 -18.38 -1.68
N GLY A 58 2.63 -19.45 -2.47
CA GLY A 58 3.26 -19.57 -3.78
C GLY A 58 4.78 -19.41 -3.71
N GLU A 59 5.32 -18.79 -4.74
CA GLU A 59 6.76 -18.62 -4.93
C GLU A 59 7.44 -17.80 -3.81
N PRO A 60 8.67 -18.16 -3.38
CA PRO A 60 9.26 -17.65 -2.15
C PRO A 60 9.96 -16.28 -2.26
N GLU A 61 10.23 -15.76 -3.46
CA GLU A 61 11.14 -14.63 -3.70
C GLU A 61 10.65 -13.31 -3.08
N PHE A 62 9.35 -13.17 -2.83
CA PHE A 62 8.84 -11.97 -2.17
C PHE A 62 9.35 -11.84 -0.72
N ARG A 63 9.74 -12.94 -0.07
CA ARG A 63 10.17 -12.95 1.33
C ARG A 63 11.43 -12.14 1.56
N GLU A 64 12.39 -12.22 0.63
CA GLU A 64 13.62 -11.42 0.70
C GLU A 64 13.31 -9.92 0.63
N ARG A 65 12.45 -9.52 -0.32
CA ARG A 65 12.03 -8.11 -0.47
C ARG A 65 11.24 -7.62 0.73
N LEU A 66 10.42 -8.48 1.34
CA LEU A 66 9.68 -8.19 2.55
C LEU A 66 10.63 -7.98 3.75
N GLU A 67 11.69 -8.78 3.89
CA GLU A 67 12.71 -8.60 4.92
C GLU A 67 13.41 -7.25 4.79
N VAL A 68 13.85 -6.89 3.58
CA VAL A 68 14.47 -5.58 3.30
C VAL A 68 13.51 -4.43 3.64
N LEU A 69 12.25 -4.52 3.23
CA LEU A 69 11.25 -3.50 3.52
C LEU A 69 10.99 -3.37 5.03
N CYS A 70 10.88 -4.50 5.74
CA CYS A 70 10.69 -4.51 7.20
C CYS A 70 11.87 -3.87 7.92
N ALA A 71 13.11 -4.20 7.53
CA ALA A 71 14.31 -3.59 8.10
C ALA A 71 14.32 -2.07 7.88
N ALA A 72 14.09 -1.59 6.65
CA ALA A 72 14.04 -0.16 6.36
C ALA A 72 12.96 0.59 7.15
N LEU A 73 11.77 -0.01 7.31
CA LEU A 73 10.68 0.59 8.09
C LEU A 73 10.99 0.68 9.60
N ARG A 74 11.70 -0.32 10.15
CA ARG A 74 12.09 -0.32 11.56
C ARG A 74 13.27 0.61 11.83
N ASP A 75 14.28 0.57 10.98
CA ASP A 75 15.61 1.10 11.31
C ASP A 75 15.88 2.48 10.68
N GLU A 76 15.20 2.81 9.57
CA GLU A 76 15.51 4.02 8.79
C GLU A 76 14.32 5.00 8.68
N ALA A 77 13.08 4.50 8.68
CA ALA A 77 11.91 5.31 8.37
C ALA A 77 11.45 6.28 9.49
N GLY A 78 11.95 6.13 10.72
CA GLY A 78 11.60 7.02 11.84
C GLY A 78 10.11 7.03 12.17
N LEU A 79 9.43 5.88 12.05
CA LEU A 79 7.99 5.78 12.24
C LEU A 79 7.58 6.09 13.69
N SER A 80 6.50 6.86 13.85
CA SER A 80 5.76 6.91 15.11
C SER A 80 5.01 5.61 15.35
N GLN A 81 4.51 5.39 16.56
CA GLN A 81 3.69 4.20 16.87
C GLN A 81 2.41 4.13 16.01
N THR A 82 1.78 5.28 15.74
CA THR A 82 0.69 5.35 14.76
C THR A 82 1.16 4.92 13.36
N GLY A 83 2.36 5.33 12.95
CA GLY A 83 2.97 4.92 11.68
C GLY A 83 3.24 3.41 11.62
N VAL A 84 3.70 2.80 12.71
CA VAL A 84 3.88 1.35 12.83
C VAL A 84 2.55 0.62 12.62
N ALA A 85 1.48 1.06 13.28
CA ALA A 85 0.15 0.46 13.11
C ALA A 85 -0.35 0.53 11.65
N ILE A 86 -0.19 1.70 11.00
CA ILE A 86 -0.60 1.88 9.61
C ILE A 86 0.22 1.00 8.66
N ALA A 87 1.55 0.99 8.82
CA ALA A 87 2.44 0.19 7.99
C ALA A 87 2.16 -1.31 8.16
N PHE A 88 1.93 -1.77 9.39
CA PHE A 88 1.59 -3.15 9.70
C PHE A 88 0.30 -3.56 8.98
N GLU A 89 -0.78 -2.79 9.13
CA GLU A 89 -2.07 -3.09 8.48
C GLU A 89 -1.98 -3.09 6.95
N GLN A 90 -1.22 -2.15 6.37
CA GLN A 90 -1.01 -2.11 4.93
C GLN A 90 -0.25 -3.34 4.43
N LEU A 91 0.84 -3.73 5.10
CA LEU A 91 1.63 -4.89 4.72
C LEU A 91 0.86 -6.20 4.91
N VAL A 92 0.13 -6.35 6.03
CA VAL A 92 -0.76 -7.50 6.24
C VAL A 92 -1.85 -7.54 5.16
N GLY A 93 -2.45 -6.41 4.79
CA GLY A 93 -3.44 -6.34 3.70
C GLY A 93 -2.88 -6.84 2.36
N ASN A 94 -1.65 -6.43 2.01
CA ASN A 94 -0.97 -6.92 0.80
C ASN A 94 -0.71 -8.43 0.85
N LEU A 95 -0.30 -8.96 2.01
CA LEU A 95 -0.05 -10.38 2.22
C LEU A 95 -1.34 -11.22 2.20
N VAL A 96 -2.43 -10.69 2.76
CA VAL A 96 -3.78 -11.27 2.65
C VAL A 96 -4.20 -11.38 1.19
N ASN A 97 -3.98 -10.33 0.40
CA ASN A 97 -4.29 -10.34 -1.03
C ASN A 97 -3.43 -11.37 -1.78
N ARG A 98 -2.15 -11.51 -1.42
CA ARG A 98 -1.30 -12.58 -1.96
C ARG A 98 -1.89 -13.97 -1.68
N LEU A 99 -2.20 -14.29 -0.42
CA LEU A 99 -2.79 -15.59 -0.06
C LEU A 99 -4.09 -15.87 -0.81
N ARG A 100 -4.95 -14.86 -0.95
CA ARG A 100 -6.21 -14.99 -1.71
C ARG A 100 -5.97 -15.21 -3.20
N LEU A 101 -4.98 -14.55 -3.78
CA LEU A 101 -4.60 -14.73 -5.18
C LEU A 101 -4.07 -16.15 -5.42
N GLU A 102 -3.17 -16.64 -4.57
CA GLU A 102 -2.65 -18.02 -4.65
C GLU A 102 -3.78 -19.04 -4.53
N ALA A 103 -4.69 -18.86 -3.58
CA ALA A 103 -5.85 -19.74 -3.44
C ALA A 103 -6.80 -19.67 -4.65
N LEU A 104 -6.99 -18.49 -5.24
CA LEU A 104 -7.81 -18.32 -6.44
C LEU A 104 -7.19 -19.05 -7.64
N ILE A 105 -5.88 -18.90 -7.86
CA ILE A 105 -5.15 -19.56 -8.94
C ILE A 105 -5.16 -21.08 -8.74
N ALA A 106 -4.97 -21.56 -7.51
CA ALA A 106 -5.05 -22.98 -7.21
C ALA A 106 -6.44 -23.58 -7.48
N ALA A 107 -7.51 -22.82 -7.23
CA ALA A 107 -8.89 -23.21 -7.52
C ALA A 107 -9.24 -23.11 -9.02
N HIS A 108 -8.59 -22.19 -9.74
CA HIS A 108 -8.84 -21.85 -11.14
C HIS A 108 -7.52 -21.77 -11.94
N PRO A 109 -6.84 -22.91 -12.17
CA PRO A 109 -5.54 -22.94 -12.84
C PRO A 109 -5.60 -22.41 -14.29
N GLU A 110 -6.79 -22.39 -14.91
CA GLU A 110 -7.00 -21.78 -16.22
C GLU A 110 -6.64 -20.29 -16.29
N ILE A 111 -6.62 -19.59 -15.15
CA ILE A 111 -6.23 -18.17 -15.08
C ILE A 111 -4.82 -17.95 -15.64
N GLU A 112 -3.88 -18.85 -15.36
CA GLU A 112 -2.49 -18.73 -15.82
C GLU A 112 -2.34 -18.92 -17.33
N SER A 113 -3.35 -19.51 -17.99
CA SER A 113 -3.36 -19.70 -19.44
C SER A 113 -3.97 -18.53 -20.23
N ILE A 114 -4.55 -17.53 -19.54
CA ILE A 114 -5.18 -16.38 -20.18
C ILE A 114 -4.12 -15.47 -20.79
N ALA A 115 -4.11 -15.36 -22.12
CA ALA A 115 -3.25 -14.43 -22.83
C ALA A 115 -3.72 -12.98 -22.64
N ILE A 116 -2.84 -12.11 -22.14
CA ILE A 116 -3.08 -10.67 -22.06
C ILE A 116 -2.51 -9.99 -23.31
N GLU A 117 -3.36 -9.84 -24.33
CA GLU A 117 -2.96 -9.26 -25.60
C GLU A 117 -3.00 -7.73 -25.59
N ARG A 118 -1.90 -7.10 -26.04
CA ARG A 118 -1.79 -5.64 -26.26
C ARG A 118 -2.20 -4.79 -25.03
N PRO A 119 -1.63 -5.03 -23.83
CA PRO A 119 -1.94 -4.23 -22.66
C PRO A 119 -1.49 -2.78 -22.86
N ILE A 120 -2.32 -1.83 -22.42
CA ILE A 120 -1.94 -0.41 -22.36
C ILE A 120 -1.37 -0.15 -20.96
N ILE A 121 -0.10 0.22 -20.89
CA ILE A 121 0.59 0.53 -19.64
C ILE A 121 0.89 2.04 -19.61
N ILE A 122 0.33 2.73 -18.61
CA ILE A 122 0.55 4.16 -18.40
C ILE A 122 1.67 4.34 -17.38
N CYS A 123 2.80 4.89 -17.84
CA CYS A 123 3.96 5.21 -17.00
C CYS A 123 4.22 6.71 -17.02
N GLY A 124 4.59 7.27 -15.87
CA GLY A 124 4.94 8.69 -15.75
C GLY A 124 5.23 9.07 -14.30
N LEU A 125 5.83 10.24 -14.10
CA LEU A 125 6.08 10.75 -12.75
C LEU A 125 4.76 11.00 -12.01
N PRO A 126 4.75 10.89 -10.67
CA PRO A 126 3.63 11.36 -9.88
C PRO A 126 3.27 12.80 -10.26
N ARG A 127 1.96 13.09 -10.35
CA ARG A 127 1.42 14.43 -10.68
C ARG A 127 1.66 14.91 -12.12
N SER A 128 1.88 14.00 -13.08
CA SER A 128 2.02 14.31 -14.52
C SER A 128 0.73 14.14 -15.35
N GLY A 129 -0.43 13.96 -14.70
CA GLY A 129 -1.71 13.75 -15.37
C GLY A 129 -2.04 12.30 -15.71
N THR A 130 -1.21 11.33 -15.28
CA THR A 130 -1.43 9.89 -15.49
C THR A 130 -2.77 9.39 -14.97
N THR A 131 -3.26 9.91 -13.83
CA THR A 131 -4.59 9.58 -13.29
C THR A 131 -5.71 10.01 -14.23
N HIS A 132 -5.61 11.21 -14.83
CA HIS A 132 -6.62 11.69 -15.77
C HIS A 132 -6.62 10.84 -17.04
N LEU A 133 -5.43 10.55 -17.59
CA LEU A 133 -5.27 9.69 -18.75
C LEU A 133 -5.81 8.27 -18.51
N HIS A 134 -5.52 7.68 -17.34
CA HIS A 134 -6.05 6.38 -16.94
C HIS A 134 -7.57 6.38 -16.93
N ASN A 135 -8.19 7.38 -16.30
CA ASN A 135 -9.65 7.48 -16.23
C ASN A 135 -10.30 7.71 -17.59
N LEU A 136 -9.65 8.47 -18.48
CA LEU A 136 -10.12 8.68 -19.85
C LEU A 136 -10.16 7.36 -20.63
N ILE A 137 -9.07 6.57 -20.56
CA ILE A 137 -8.98 5.28 -21.25
C ILE A 137 -9.95 4.26 -20.64
N ALA A 138 -10.07 4.24 -19.31
CA ALA A 138 -10.98 3.35 -18.59
C ALA A 138 -12.48 3.60 -18.86
N ALA A 139 -12.83 4.72 -19.50
CA ALA A 139 -14.21 5.02 -19.89
C ALA A 139 -14.68 4.26 -21.15
N ASP A 140 -13.77 3.65 -21.92
CA ASP A 140 -14.13 2.80 -23.06
C ASP A 140 -14.67 1.45 -22.55
N PRO A 141 -15.94 1.08 -22.85
CA PRO A 141 -16.53 -0.19 -22.39
C PRO A 141 -15.84 -1.45 -22.95
N ASN A 142 -15.02 -1.31 -23.99
CA ASN A 142 -14.23 -2.41 -24.56
C ASN A 142 -12.89 -2.62 -23.82
N ILE A 143 -12.52 -1.73 -22.90
CA ILE A 143 -11.29 -1.81 -22.12
C ILE A 143 -11.60 -2.23 -20.68
N ARG A 144 -10.87 -3.23 -20.19
CA ARG A 144 -10.85 -3.58 -18.77
C ARG A 144 -9.79 -2.73 -18.07
N SER A 145 -10.19 -2.00 -17.03
CA SER A 145 -9.29 -1.34 -16.09
C SER A 145 -9.33 -2.05 -14.74
N LEU A 146 -8.32 -1.83 -13.90
CA LEU A 146 -8.30 -2.34 -12.53
C LEU A 146 -9.14 -1.41 -11.64
N PRO A 147 -10.30 -1.85 -11.12
CA PRO A 147 -11.04 -1.07 -10.16
C PRO A 147 -10.29 -0.98 -8.82
N TYR A 148 -10.69 -0.03 -7.97
CA TYR A 148 -10.09 0.15 -6.65
C TYR A 148 -10.49 -0.93 -5.63
N TRP A 149 -11.64 -1.59 -5.83
CA TRP A 149 -12.22 -2.59 -4.93
C TRP A 149 -11.78 -4.01 -5.30
#